data_AF-A0A6C0JNG4-F1
#
_entry.id   AF-A0A6C0JNG4-F1
#
_cell.length_a   1.000
_cell.length_b   1.000
_cell.length_c   1.000
_cell.angle_alpha   90.00
_cell.angle_beta   90.00
_cell.angle_gamma   90.00
#
_symmetry.space_group_name_H-M   'P 1'
#
loop_
_entity.id
_entity.type
_entity.pdbx_description
1 polymer ?
#
loop_
_entity_poly.entity_id
_entity_poly.type
_entity_poly.pdbx_seq_one_letter_code
_entity_poly.pdbx_strand_id
1 'polypeptide(L)'
;MGWIVLTYDPAPVCMWITARESCVINVCLDERLFGDTIMRAEKVRDTYVISDVFVYNSSCIFNSTTFQQRYEWSKAILERFYRPGLAVFVHKSNLPADTKLRGYEVYDHKEGSHGCFMEIEETIIRTEIPDVYTVVGKQGYVLVPNLKTSQFLRSKGVEFKMKCEPKDGNWEVILPN
;
A
#
# COMPACT_ATOMS: atom_id res chain seq x y z
N MET A 1 -0.20 -5.53 -9.59
CA MET A 1 -0.95 -6.21 -8.52
C MET A 1 -1.55 -7.48 -9.04
N GLY A 2 -1.59 -8.49 -8.17
CA GLY A 2 -2.09 -9.83 -8.45
C GLY A 2 -2.26 -10.60 -7.15
N TRP A 3 -2.30 -11.91 -7.29
CA TRP A 3 -2.60 -12.85 -6.23
C TRP A 3 -1.59 -13.99 -6.24
N ILE A 4 -1.15 -14.37 -5.06
CA ILE A 4 -0.46 -15.63 -4.82
C ILE A 4 -1.53 -16.64 -4.39
N VAL A 5 -1.63 -17.74 -5.14
CA VAL A 5 -2.56 -18.83 -4.85
C VAL A 5 -1.76 -20.06 -4.50
N LEU A 6 -1.99 -20.61 -3.33
CA LEU A 6 -1.39 -21.85 -2.82
C LEU A 6 -2.48 -22.91 -2.79
N THR A 7 -2.40 -23.89 -3.68
CA THR A 7 -3.42 -24.93 -3.85
C THR A 7 -2.76 -26.30 -4.13
N TYR A 8 -3.56 -27.33 -4.37
CA TYR A 8 -3.11 -28.68 -4.74
C TYR A 8 -3.55 -29.03 -6.15
N ASP A 9 -2.60 -29.43 -6.99
CA ASP A 9 -2.88 -29.99 -8.33
C ASP A 9 -1.71 -30.81 -8.87
N PRO A 10 -1.72 -32.16 -8.80
CA PRO A 10 -2.12 -33.03 -7.69
C PRO A 10 -1.17 -32.95 -6.47
N ALA A 11 -0.17 -32.08 -6.51
CA ALA A 11 0.80 -31.79 -5.45
C ALA A 11 0.72 -30.29 -5.08
N PRO A 12 1.37 -29.83 -3.99
CA PRO A 12 1.40 -28.41 -3.62
C PRO A 12 1.90 -27.54 -4.77
N VAL A 13 1.08 -26.58 -5.22
CA VAL A 13 1.41 -25.65 -6.30
C VAL A 13 1.21 -24.21 -5.84
N CYS A 14 2.20 -23.37 -6.16
CA CYS A 14 2.13 -21.93 -5.93
C CYS A 14 1.98 -21.24 -7.29
N MET A 15 0.94 -20.41 -7.43
CA MET A 15 0.64 -19.70 -8.65
C MET A 15 0.66 -18.19 -8.40
N TRP A 16 1.19 -17.46 -9.37
CA TRP A 16 1.01 -16.02 -9.49
C TRP A 16 -0.06 -15.73 -10.54
N ILE A 17 -1.11 -15.02 -10.13
CA ILE A 17 -2.27 -14.73 -10.97
C ILE A 17 -2.54 -13.23 -10.99
N THR A 18 -2.67 -12.66 -12.18
CA THR A 18 -3.15 -11.30 -12.41
C THR A 18 -4.33 -11.33 -13.38
N ALA A 19 -4.86 -10.15 -13.73
CA ALA A 19 -5.88 -10.04 -14.78
C ALA A 19 -5.38 -10.44 -16.18
N ARG A 20 -4.06 -10.57 -16.40
CA ARG A 20 -3.45 -10.81 -17.72
C ARG A 20 -2.60 -12.06 -17.81
N GLU A 21 -2.08 -12.53 -16.68
CA GLU A 21 -1.16 -13.66 -16.63
C GLU A 21 -1.53 -14.61 -15.48
N SER A 22 -1.26 -15.88 -15.70
CA SER A 22 -1.31 -16.93 -14.69
C SER A 22 -0.09 -17.84 -14.92
N CYS A 23 0.77 -17.99 -13.92
CA CYS A 23 1.95 -18.83 -14.01
C CYS A 23 2.27 -19.52 -12.69
N VAL A 24 2.84 -20.72 -12.77
CA VAL A 24 3.38 -21.43 -11.61
C VAL A 24 4.72 -20.79 -11.22
N ILE A 25 4.90 -20.58 -9.93
CA ILE A 25 6.14 -20.07 -9.35
C ILE A 25 6.70 -21.09 -8.35
N ASN A 26 8.01 -21.31 -8.42
CA ASN A 26 8.68 -22.20 -7.48
C ASN A 26 8.98 -21.43 -6.20
N VAL A 27 8.58 -21.97 -5.05
CA VAL A 27 8.71 -21.29 -3.75
C VAL A 27 9.05 -22.30 -2.66
N CYS A 28 9.75 -21.86 -1.63
CA CYS A 28 9.99 -22.65 -0.42
C CYS A 28 8.99 -22.21 0.67
N LEU A 29 7.84 -22.87 0.70
CA LEU A 29 6.78 -22.68 1.69
C LEU A 29 6.41 -24.02 2.31
N ASP A 30 5.93 -23.96 3.55
CA ASP A 30 5.38 -25.11 4.26
C ASP A 30 4.09 -25.62 3.59
N GLU A 31 3.98 -26.93 3.39
CA GLU A 31 2.86 -27.60 2.72
C GLU A 31 1.50 -27.33 3.38
N ARG A 32 1.48 -26.99 4.68
CA ARG A 32 0.26 -26.68 5.44
C ARG A 32 -0.47 -25.43 4.94
N LEU A 33 0.17 -24.60 4.11
CA LEU A 33 -0.45 -23.41 3.53
C LEU A 33 -1.18 -23.68 2.20
N PHE A 34 -1.00 -24.84 1.60
CA PHE A 34 -1.49 -25.12 0.24
C PHE A 34 -2.95 -25.57 0.20
N GLY A 35 -3.70 -25.47 1.29
CA GLY A 35 -5.12 -25.80 1.32
C GLY A 35 -6.00 -24.71 0.70
N ASP A 36 -5.70 -24.16 -0.47
CA ASP A 36 -6.39 -22.99 -1.05
C ASP A 36 -6.21 -21.70 -0.23
N THR A 37 -4.95 -21.31 -0.02
CA THR A 37 -4.62 -20.00 0.55
C THR A 37 -4.41 -18.99 -0.57
N ILE A 38 -5.07 -17.83 -0.48
CA ILE A 38 -5.00 -16.75 -1.46
C ILE A 38 -4.50 -15.49 -0.79
N MET A 39 -3.34 -14.99 -1.22
CA MET A 39 -2.72 -13.77 -0.71
C MET A 39 -2.68 -12.69 -1.78
N ARG A 40 -2.96 -11.46 -1.40
CA ARG A 40 -2.79 -10.30 -2.28
C ARG A 40 -1.32 -9.94 -2.34
N ALA A 41 -0.82 -9.72 -3.55
CA ALA A 41 0.57 -9.35 -3.73
C ALA A 41 0.84 -8.41 -4.91
N GLU A 42 1.98 -7.74 -4.85
CA GLU A 42 2.53 -6.96 -5.95
C GLU A 42 3.93 -7.47 -6.31
N LYS A 43 4.15 -7.73 -7.60
CA LYS A 43 5.47 -8.08 -8.11
C LYS A 43 6.28 -6.80 -8.35
N VAL A 44 7.36 -6.64 -7.59
CA VAL A 44 8.34 -5.56 -7.73
C VAL A 44 9.67 -6.18 -8.15
N ARG A 45 10.02 -6.04 -9.43
CA ARG A 45 11.16 -6.76 -10.04
C ARG A 45 11.01 -8.27 -9.85
N ASP A 46 11.91 -8.89 -9.08
CA ASP A 46 11.94 -10.33 -8.81
C ASP A 46 11.35 -10.70 -7.44
N THR A 47 10.75 -9.73 -6.74
CA THR A 47 10.18 -9.90 -5.40
C THR A 47 8.66 -9.80 -5.43
N TYR A 48 7.99 -10.69 -4.70
CA TYR A 48 6.56 -10.66 -4.47
C TYR A 48 6.30 -10.04 -3.09
N VAL A 49 5.73 -8.83 -3.12
CA VAL A 49 5.35 -8.09 -1.92
C VAL A 49 3.96 -8.54 -1.50
N ILE A 50 3.86 -9.24 -0.37
CA ILE A 50 2.59 -9.69 0.19
C ILE A 50 1.98 -8.58 1.05
N SER A 51 0.72 -8.24 0.82
CA SER A 51 0.04 -7.12 1.47
C SER A 51 -1.22 -7.48 2.25
N ASP A 52 -1.88 -8.58 1.91
CA ASP A 52 -3.13 -9.02 2.54
C ASP A 52 -3.35 -10.51 2.29
N VAL A 53 -4.25 -11.15 3.05
CA VAL A 53 -4.71 -12.52 2.84
C VAL A 53 -6.23 -12.53 2.68
N PHE A 54 -6.75 -13.23 1.67
CA PHE A 54 -8.18 -13.25 1.35
C PHE A 54 -8.84 -14.56 1.78
N VAL A 55 -8.24 -15.68 1.38
CA VAL A 55 -8.59 -17.03 1.81
C VAL A 55 -7.39 -17.62 2.54
N TYR A 56 -7.63 -18.29 3.66
CA TYR A 56 -6.61 -19.05 4.37
C TYR A 56 -7.11 -20.47 4.57
N ASN A 57 -6.43 -21.44 3.98
CA ASN A 57 -6.80 -22.85 4.00
C ASN A 57 -8.31 -23.10 3.77
N SER A 58 -8.79 -22.74 2.57
CA SER A 58 -10.19 -22.84 2.10
C SER A 58 -11.20 -21.98 2.89
N SER A 59 -10.77 -21.27 3.93
CA SER A 59 -11.62 -20.40 4.73
C SER A 59 -11.53 -18.96 4.24
N CYS A 60 -12.64 -18.39 3.76
CA CYS A 60 -12.72 -16.98 3.39
C CYS A 60 -12.73 -16.11 4.66
N ILE A 61 -11.56 -15.69 5.10
CA ILE A 61 -11.38 -14.87 6.30
C ILE A 61 -11.64 -13.38 6.04
N PHE A 62 -11.64 -12.96 4.77
CA PHE A 62 -11.81 -11.56 4.40
C PHE A 62 -13.09 -10.92 4.97
N ASN A 63 -14.21 -11.64 4.91
CA ASN A 63 -15.52 -11.12 5.29
C ASN A 63 -15.73 -10.96 6.81
N SER A 64 -14.95 -11.66 7.63
CA SER A 64 -15.12 -11.72 9.09
C SER A 64 -13.97 -11.09 9.86
N THR A 65 -13.05 -10.42 9.15
CA THR A 65 -11.84 -9.86 9.76
C THR A 65 -11.52 -8.50 9.18
N THR A 66 -10.87 -7.68 10.00
CA THR A 66 -10.37 -6.37 9.60
C THR A 66 -9.09 -6.51 8.77
N PHE A 67 -8.76 -5.48 7.98
CA PHE A 67 -7.49 -5.47 7.27
C PHE A 67 -6.30 -5.61 8.23
N GLN A 68 -6.31 -4.91 9.36
CA GLN A 68 -5.21 -4.93 10.34
C GLN A 68 -4.90 -6.36 10.82
N GLN A 69 -5.94 -7.14 11.15
CA GLN A 69 -5.76 -8.54 11.56
C GLN A 69 -5.12 -9.37 10.45
N ARG A 70 -5.62 -9.25 9.21
CA ARG A 70 -5.10 -10.00 8.07
C ARG A 70 -3.67 -9.59 7.70
N TYR A 71 -3.35 -8.31 7.84
CA TYR A 71 -2.00 -7.77 7.66
C TYR A 71 -1.02 -8.41 8.66
N GLU A 72 -1.35 -8.39 9.95
CA GLU A 72 -0.55 -9.02 11.01
C GLU A 72 -0.42 -10.53 10.81
N TRP A 73 -1.51 -11.21 10.43
CA TRP A 73 -1.48 -12.65 10.16
C TRP A 73 -0.63 -12.98 8.94
N SER A 74 -0.72 -12.19 7.86
CA SER A 74 0.10 -12.42 6.67
C SER A 74 1.59 -12.29 6.98
N LYS A 75 1.97 -11.35 7.86
CA LYS A 75 3.32 -11.24 8.41
C LYS A 75 3.73 -12.50 9.18
N ALA A 76 2.89 -12.92 10.13
CA ALA A 76 3.16 -14.10 10.96
C ALA A 76 3.25 -15.41 10.15
N ILE A 77 2.42 -15.53 9.11
CA ILE A 77 2.44 -16.66 8.17
C ILE A 77 3.79 -16.73 7.45
N LEU A 78 4.26 -15.62 6.90
CA LEU A 78 5.55 -15.59 6.21
C LEU A 78 6.71 -15.85 7.17
N GLU A 79 6.73 -15.25 8.35
CA GLU A 79 7.80 -15.49 9.33
C GLU A 79 7.90 -16.97 9.75
N ARG A 80 6.75 -17.63 9.89
CA ARG A 80 6.68 -19.01 10.35
C ARG A 80 6.94 -20.04 9.26
N PHE A 81 6.37 -19.85 8.07
CA PHE A 81 6.24 -20.90 7.06
C PHE A 81 7.01 -20.64 5.76
N TYR A 82 7.52 -19.43 5.55
CA TYR A 82 8.32 -19.11 4.38
C TYR A 82 9.83 -19.19 4.68
N ARG A 83 10.58 -19.66 3.68
CA ARG A 83 12.04 -19.63 3.68
C ARG A 83 12.52 -19.02 2.35
N PRO A 84 13.47 -18.08 2.38
CA PRO A 84 14.06 -17.55 1.15
C PRO A 84 14.71 -18.65 0.32
N GLY A 85 14.56 -18.56 -1.00
CA GLY A 85 15.12 -19.55 -1.92
C GLY A 85 14.81 -19.19 -3.37
N LEU A 86 13.77 -19.80 -3.93
CA LEU A 86 13.41 -19.71 -5.34
C LEU A 86 12.67 -18.41 -5.68
N ALA A 87 11.41 -18.27 -5.26
CA ALA A 87 10.67 -17.01 -5.30
C ALA A 87 10.87 -16.24 -3.99
N VAL A 88 11.13 -14.93 -4.11
CA VAL A 88 11.36 -14.06 -2.95
C VAL A 88 10.04 -13.43 -2.53
N PHE A 89 9.53 -13.84 -1.36
CA PHE A 89 8.35 -13.24 -0.75
C PHE A 89 8.79 -12.29 0.37
N VAL A 90 8.22 -11.08 0.38
CA VAL A 90 8.48 -10.07 1.39
C VAL A 90 7.15 -9.54 1.89
N HIS A 91 6.96 -9.54 3.20
CA HIS A 91 5.81 -8.86 3.80
C HIS A 91 5.96 -7.34 3.61
N LYS A 92 4.87 -6.66 3.28
CA LYS A 92 4.87 -5.21 3.02
C LYS A 92 5.52 -4.37 4.13
N SER A 93 5.36 -4.77 5.40
CA SER A 93 5.98 -4.07 6.55
C SER A 93 7.51 -4.11 6.57
N ASN A 94 8.12 -5.04 5.84
CA ASN A 94 9.56 -5.26 5.84
C ASN A 94 10.23 -4.64 4.61
N LEU A 95 9.49 -3.84 3.83
CA LEU A 95 10.04 -3.13 2.70
C LEU A 95 10.91 -1.96 3.17
N PRO A 96 12.06 -1.71 2.50
CA PRO A 96 12.84 -0.50 2.67
C PRO A 96 11.97 0.76 2.46
N ALA A 97 12.18 1.80 3.27
CA ALA A 97 11.37 3.02 3.27
C ALA A 97 11.38 3.78 1.93
N ASP A 98 12.38 3.54 1.09
CA ASP A 98 12.55 4.10 -0.26
C ASP A 98 11.83 3.27 -1.35
N THR A 99 11.23 2.14 -1.00
CA THR A 99 10.49 1.31 -1.95
C THR A 99 9.19 2.00 -2.32
N LYS A 100 9.15 2.60 -3.52
CA LYS A 100 7.94 3.22 -4.09
C LYS A 100 6.87 2.17 -4.39
N LEU A 101 6.04 1.88 -3.40
CA LEU A 101 4.76 1.20 -3.60
C LEU A 101 3.73 2.22 -4.11
N ARG A 102 2.72 1.74 -4.85
CA ARG A 102 1.65 2.63 -5.31
C ARG A 102 0.76 3.06 -4.14
N GLY A 103 0.92 4.31 -3.70
CA GLY A 103 0.04 4.98 -2.74
C GLY A 103 0.32 4.65 -1.26
N TYR A 104 -0.26 5.45 -0.37
CA TYR A 104 -0.30 5.21 1.07
C TYR A 104 -1.64 4.53 1.40
N GLU A 105 -1.59 3.43 2.15
CA GLU A 105 -2.79 2.71 2.57
C GLU A 105 -3.19 3.21 3.97
N VAL A 106 -4.45 3.61 4.13
CA VAL A 106 -5.04 3.92 5.44
C VAL A 106 -6.08 2.85 5.75
N TYR A 107 -5.85 2.10 6.82
CA TYR A 107 -6.67 0.96 7.17
C TYR A 107 -7.86 1.40 8.00
N ASP A 108 -9.07 1.12 7.53
CA ASP A 108 -10.28 1.24 8.34
C ASP A 108 -10.47 -0.03 9.19
N HIS A 109 -11.15 0.12 10.32
CA HIS A 109 -11.43 -1.00 11.23
C HIS A 109 -12.66 -1.83 10.82
N LYS A 110 -13.07 -1.75 9.55
CA LYS A 110 -14.26 -2.41 9.03
C LYS A 110 -13.91 -3.80 8.50
N GLU A 111 -14.68 -4.80 8.91
CA GLU A 111 -14.60 -6.16 8.36
C GLU A 111 -14.97 -6.19 6.87
N GLY A 112 -14.31 -7.06 6.09
CA GLY A 112 -14.53 -7.12 4.64
C GLY A 112 -14.07 -5.87 3.87
N SER A 113 -13.32 -4.98 4.51
CA SER A 113 -12.65 -3.87 3.83
C SER A 113 -11.26 -4.28 3.37
N HIS A 114 -10.88 -3.81 2.19
CA HIS A 114 -9.51 -3.93 1.65
C HIS A 114 -8.54 -2.88 2.23
N GLY A 115 -8.98 -2.07 3.19
CA GLY A 115 -8.31 -0.83 3.55
C GLY A 115 -8.63 0.27 2.53
N CYS A 116 -8.71 1.51 2.99
CA CYS A 116 -9.00 2.64 2.11
C CYS A 116 -7.68 3.22 1.59
N PHE A 117 -7.52 3.31 0.26
CA PHE A 117 -6.48 4.16 -0.31
C PHE A 117 -6.91 5.61 -0.10
N MET A 118 -6.46 6.22 0.99
CA MET A 118 -6.56 7.67 1.14
C MET A 118 -5.23 8.27 0.75
N GLU A 119 -5.26 9.09 -0.29
CA GLU A 119 -4.23 10.09 -0.47
C GLU A 119 -4.21 10.94 0.80
N ILE A 120 -3.07 10.99 1.52
CA ILE A 120 -2.94 11.87 2.68
C ILE A 120 -2.93 13.29 2.13
N GLU A 121 -4.10 13.89 2.09
CA GLU A 121 -4.26 15.28 1.75
C GLU A 121 -4.21 16.10 3.04
N GLU A 122 -3.25 17.01 3.09
CA GLU A 122 -3.13 18.00 4.14
C GLU A 122 -4.12 19.13 3.88
N THR A 123 -4.75 19.65 4.93
CA THR A 123 -5.58 20.86 4.80
C THR A 123 -4.64 22.07 4.75
N ILE A 124 -4.67 22.76 3.61
CA ILE A 124 -3.94 24.01 3.36
C ILE A 124 -4.92 25.17 3.48
N ILE A 125 -4.51 26.19 4.25
CA ILE A 125 -5.25 27.44 4.41
C ILE A 125 -4.45 28.58 3.82
N ARG A 126 -5.11 29.40 3.00
CA ARG A 126 -4.58 30.66 2.48
C ARG A 126 -4.56 31.70 3.60
N THR A 127 -3.43 32.38 3.77
CA THR A 127 -3.31 33.49 4.71
C THR A 127 -3.74 34.83 4.08
N GLU A 128 -3.78 35.88 4.90
CA GLU A 128 -4.01 37.24 4.42
C GLU A 128 -2.90 37.73 3.47
N ILE A 129 -1.72 37.12 3.53
CA ILE A 129 -0.60 37.46 2.65
C ILE A 129 -0.75 36.70 1.32
N PRO A 130 -0.73 37.38 0.16
CA PRO A 130 -0.82 36.73 -1.15
C PRO A 130 0.27 35.67 -1.35
N ASP A 131 -0.11 34.52 -1.93
CA ASP A 131 0.75 33.35 -2.17
C ASP A 131 1.41 32.73 -0.92
N VAL A 132 0.93 33.07 0.28
CA VAL A 132 1.38 32.43 1.52
C VAL A 132 0.27 31.55 2.06
N TYR A 133 0.61 30.28 2.28
CA TYR A 133 -0.31 29.26 2.78
C TYR A 133 0.31 28.51 3.95
N THR A 134 -0.53 28.03 4.85
CA THR A 134 -0.13 27.23 6.03
C THR A 134 -0.85 25.89 6.03
N VAL A 135 -0.20 24.86 6.56
CA VAL A 135 -0.82 23.55 6.76
C VAL A 135 -1.42 23.49 8.17
N VAL A 136 -2.69 23.08 8.27
CA VAL A 136 -3.42 23.04 9.55
C VAL A 136 -2.69 22.16 10.56
N GLY A 137 -2.43 22.71 11.75
CA GLY A 137 -1.78 21.99 12.85
C GLY A 137 -0.28 21.77 12.69
N LYS A 138 0.37 22.39 11.69
CA LYS A 138 1.80 22.22 11.41
C LYS A 138 2.51 23.58 11.33
N GLN A 139 3.80 23.59 11.66
CA GLN A 139 4.65 24.78 11.57
C GLN A 139 5.21 24.94 10.15
N GLY A 140 5.49 26.17 9.74
CA GLY A 140 6.05 26.50 8.41
C GLY A 140 4.98 26.90 7.38
N TYR A 141 5.44 27.23 6.18
CA TYR A 141 4.58 27.68 5.07
C TYR A 141 4.70 26.75 3.87
N VAL A 142 3.71 26.80 2.98
CA VAL A 142 3.77 26.12 1.68
C VAL A 142 4.66 26.91 0.74
N LEU A 143 5.66 26.23 0.17
CA LEU A 143 6.57 26.76 -0.83
C LEU A 143 5.84 26.90 -2.18
N VAL A 144 5.98 28.09 -2.76
CA VAL A 144 5.43 28.42 -4.09
C VAL A 144 6.59 28.75 -5.02
N PRO A 145 7.26 27.74 -5.61
CA PRO A 145 8.53 27.95 -6.31
C PRO A 145 8.39 28.60 -7.69
N ASN A 146 7.20 28.57 -8.29
CA ASN A 146 6.99 29.09 -9.65
C ASN A 146 5.55 29.60 -9.86
N LEU A 147 5.36 30.34 -10.95
CA LEU A 147 4.07 30.95 -11.30
C LEU A 147 2.96 29.90 -11.55
N LYS A 148 3.31 28.73 -12.07
CA LYS A 148 2.35 27.63 -12.29
C LYS A 148 1.78 27.13 -10.96
N THR A 149 2.63 26.95 -9.95
CA THR A 149 2.21 26.59 -8.60
C THR A 149 1.35 27.68 -7.98
N SER A 150 1.75 28.96 -8.10
CA SER A 150 0.95 30.09 -7.60
C SER A 150 -0.45 30.13 -8.22
N GLN A 151 -0.56 30.06 -9.55
CA GLN A 151 -1.84 30.05 -10.25
C GLN A 151 -2.73 28.88 -9.81
N PHE A 152 -2.14 27.70 -9.67
CA PHE A 152 -2.86 26.51 -9.23
C PHE A 152 -3.37 26.64 -7.79
N LEU A 153 -2.54 27.09 -6.84
CA LEU A 153 -2.96 27.24 -5.45
C LEU A 153 -4.03 28.33 -5.29
N ARG A 154 -3.93 29.42 -6.05
CA ARG A 154 -4.97 30.47 -6.08
C ARG A 154 -6.31 29.97 -6.61
N SER A 155 -6.32 29.01 -7.52
CA SER A 155 -7.57 28.47 -8.09
C SER A 155 -8.32 27.55 -7.13
N LYS A 156 -7.74 27.16 -5.99
CA LYS A 156 -8.33 26.20 -5.04
C LYS A 156 -9.18 26.82 -3.93
N GLY A 157 -9.20 28.15 -3.82
CA GLY A 157 -9.99 28.87 -2.82
C GLY A 157 -9.23 29.17 -1.53
N VAL A 158 -9.96 29.36 -0.44
CA VAL A 158 -9.41 29.78 0.88
C VAL A 158 -8.86 28.61 1.67
N GLU A 159 -9.56 27.47 1.64
CA GLU A 159 -9.20 26.23 2.31
C GLU A 159 -9.37 25.07 1.33
N PHE A 160 -8.35 24.22 1.21
CA PHE A 160 -8.37 23.09 0.30
C PHE A 160 -7.43 21.98 0.79
N LYS A 161 -7.63 20.78 0.24
CA LYS A 161 -6.84 19.60 0.58
C LYS A 161 -5.83 19.29 -0.51
N MET A 162 -4.58 19.00 -0.13
CA MET A 162 -3.51 18.69 -1.09
C MET A 162 -2.36 17.92 -0.43
N LYS A 163 -1.64 17.12 -1.22
CA LYS A 163 -0.41 16.46 -0.77
C LYS A 163 0.72 17.47 -0.56
N CYS A 164 1.34 17.42 0.60
CA CYS A 164 2.52 18.21 0.94
C CYS A 164 3.65 17.31 1.47
N GLU A 165 4.89 17.64 1.13
CA GLU A 165 6.09 17.01 1.69
C GLU A 165 6.89 18.04 2.51
N PRO A 166 7.43 17.66 3.68
CA PRO A 166 8.25 18.56 4.47
C PRO A 166 9.60 18.83 3.77
N LYS A 167 10.01 20.10 3.70
CA LYS A 167 11.25 20.54 3.07
C LYS A 167 11.82 21.75 3.80
N ASP A 168 12.99 21.58 4.42
CA ASP A 168 13.72 22.64 5.11
C ASP A 168 12.87 23.45 6.11
N GLY A 169 12.00 22.78 6.87
CA GLY A 169 11.08 23.42 7.83
C GLY A 169 9.83 24.06 7.21
N ASN A 170 9.63 23.91 5.90
CA ASN A 170 8.46 24.33 5.14
C ASN A 170 7.80 23.13 4.44
N TRP A 171 6.81 23.39 3.59
CA TRP A 171 5.98 22.37 2.92
C TRP A 171 6.02 22.54 1.41
N GLU A 172 6.39 21.52 0.65
CA GLU A 172 6.34 21.52 -0.81
C GLU A 172 5.08 20.77 -1.29
N VAL A 173 4.29 21.40 -2.15
CA VAL A 173 3.07 20.78 -2.71
C VAL A 173 3.39 19.86 -3.89
N ILE A 174 2.78 18.68 -3.89
CA ILE A 174 2.87 17.75 -5.03
C ILE A 174 1.72 18.08 -6.00
N LEU A 175 2.04 18.71 -7.12
CA LEU A 175 1.06 19.00 -8.16
C LEU A 175 0.63 17.69 -8.87
N PRO A 176 -0.68 17.48 -9.11
CA PRO A 176 -1.12 16.38 -9.98
C PRO A 176 -0.58 16.63 -11.40
N ASN A 177 -0.05 15.56 -12.02
CA ASN A 177 0.45 15.57 -13.39
C ASN A 177 -0.63 15.94 -14.40
#